data_AF-X1RI24-F1
#
_entry.id   AF-X1RI24-F1
#
_cell.length_a   1.000
_cell.length_b   1.000
_cell.length_c   1.000
_cell.angle_alpha   90.00
_cell.angle_beta   90.00
_cell.angle_gamma   90.00
#
_symmetry.space_group_name_H-M   'P 1'
#
loop_
_entity.id
_entity.type
_entity.pdbx_description
1 polymer ?
#
loop_
_entity_poly.entity_id
_entity_poly.type
_entity_poly.pdbx_seq_one_letter_code
_entity_poly.pdbx_strand_id
1 'polypeptide(L)'
;MMKADLGFDFRKTIQALHYLAKRLGGQVNFMKLLKLIYFADRYHLRKYASLITQDDYMAMKLGPVGSTTKNILKRDDVFFKYSTEENADYHDKYLKNVNALEIAAQELPSADEEDV
;
A
#
# COMPACT_ATOMS: atom_id res chain seq x y z
N MET A 1 -13.36 20.27 -19.50
CA MET A 1 -13.34 20.08 -18.04
C MET A 1 -12.55 18.80 -17.77
N MET A 2 -11.35 18.91 -17.23
CA MET A 2 -10.47 17.77 -16.95
C MET A 2 -10.98 17.03 -15.71
N LYS A 3 -11.51 15.82 -15.88
CA LYS A 3 -11.79 14.92 -14.75
C LYS A 3 -10.45 14.36 -14.30
N ALA A 4 -9.93 14.85 -13.17
CA ALA A 4 -8.92 14.09 -12.46
C ALA A 4 -9.63 12.83 -11.95
N ASP A 5 -9.35 11.69 -12.59
CA ASP A 5 -9.75 10.40 -12.04
C ASP A 5 -8.93 10.22 -10.76
N LEU A 6 -9.50 10.62 -9.62
CA LEU A 6 -8.92 10.49 -8.27
C LEU A 6 -9.05 9.04 -7.78
N GLY A 7 -8.87 8.08 -8.68
CA GLY A 7 -8.89 6.67 -8.35
C GLY A 7 -7.70 6.31 -7.46
N PHE A 8 -7.92 5.32 -6.61
CA PHE A 8 -6.87 4.73 -5.79
C PHE A 8 -5.70 4.24 -6.65
N ASP A 9 -4.47 4.64 -6.30
CA ASP A 9 -3.27 4.26 -7.04
C ASP A 9 -2.63 3.00 -6.42
N PHE A 10 -3.07 1.83 -6.90
CA PHE A 10 -2.66 0.53 -6.36
C PHE A 10 -1.15 0.31 -6.41
N ARG A 11 -0.53 0.58 -7.57
CA ARG A 11 0.91 0.33 -7.77
C ARG A 11 1.76 1.24 -6.89
N LYS A 12 1.48 2.55 -6.86
CA LYS A 12 2.21 3.47 -5.97
C LYS A 12 2.03 3.10 -4.51
N THR A 13 0.83 2.66 -4.12
CA THR A 13 0.56 2.24 -2.74
C THR A 13 1.39 1.02 -2.35
N ILE A 14 1.40 -0.04 -3.17
CA ILE A 14 2.22 -1.24 -2.91
C ILE A 14 3.71 -0.89 -2.85
N GLN A 15 4.22 -0.09 -3.80
CA GLN A 15 5.63 0.32 -3.82
C GLN A 15 6.00 1.17 -2.60
N ALA A 16 5.14 2.10 -2.19
CA ALA A 16 5.36 2.92 -0.99
C ALA A 16 5.37 2.06 0.28
N LEU A 17 4.46 1.09 0.40
CA LEU A 17 4.42 0.15 1.52
C LEU A 17 5.64 -0.75 1.55
N HIS A 18 6.06 -1.29 0.40
CA HIS A 18 7.28 -2.09 0.26
C HIS A 18 8.52 -1.30 0.69
N TYR A 19 8.67 -0.07 0.19
CA TYR A 19 9.74 0.83 0.58
C TYR A 19 9.78 1.08 2.09
N LEU A 20 8.62 1.40 2.70
CA LEU A 20 8.51 1.60 4.14
C LEU A 20 8.88 0.34 4.92
N ALA A 21 8.41 -0.84 4.48
CA ALA A 21 8.71 -2.11 5.11
C ALA A 21 10.22 -2.43 5.07
N LYS A 22 10.86 -2.24 3.92
CA LYS A 22 12.33 -2.36 3.77
C LYS A 22 13.08 -1.43 4.73
N ARG A 23 12.66 -0.16 4.82
CA ARG A 23 13.29 0.84 5.72
C ARG A 23 13.12 0.52 7.21
N LEU A 24 12.17 -0.33 7.56
CA LEU A 24 11.87 -0.74 8.93
C LEU A 24 12.41 -2.14 9.28
N GLY A 25 13.33 -2.68 8.48
CA GLY A 25 13.98 -3.97 8.75
C GLY A 25 13.36 -5.15 8.00
N GLY A 26 12.54 -4.92 6.99
CA GLY A 26 12.05 -5.94 6.07
C GLY A 26 10.77 -6.65 6.53
N GLN A 27 10.56 -6.87 7.83
CA GLN A 27 9.33 -7.43 8.39
C GLN A 27 8.74 -6.49 9.44
N VAL A 28 7.47 -6.10 9.25
CA VAL A 28 6.85 -5.01 10.00
C VAL A 28 5.42 -5.35 10.37
N ASN A 29 5.01 -4.92 11.56
CA ASN A 29 3.61 -4.94 11.96
C ASN A 29 2.74 -4.08 11.01
N PHE A 30 1.63 -4.62 10.51
CA PHE A 30 0.76 -3.97 9.53
C PHE A 30 0.23 -2.62 10.02
N MET A 31 -0.05 -2.47 11.32
CA MET A 31 -0.56 -1.21 11.88
C MET A 31 0.49 -0.11 11.75
N LYS A 32 1.78 -0.43 11.91
CA LYS A 32 2.86 0.56 11.71
C LYS A 32 2.88 1.06 10.27
N LEU A 33 2.81 0.15 9.29
CA LEU A 33 2.74 0.52 7.87
C LEU A 33 1.52 1.39 7.56
N LEU A 34 0.35 0.98 8.06
CA LEU A 34 -0.92 1.69 7.85
C LEU A 34 -0.91 3.12 8.42
N LYS A 35 -0.22 3.35 9.54
CA LYS A 35 -0.08 4.69 10.12
C LYS A 35 0.98 5.52 9.39
N LEU A 36 2.08 4.90 8.97
CA LEU A 36 3.13 5.62 8.24
C LEU A 36 2.66 6.07 6.86
N ILE A 37 1.92 5.24 6.11
CA ILE A 37 1.38 5.63 4.82
C ILE A 37 0.35 6.77 4.95
N TYR A 38 -0.49 6.75 6.00
CA TYR A 38 -1.37 7.88 6.34
C TYR A 38 -0.59 9.17 6.59
N PHE A 39 0.49 9.12 7.38
CA PHE A 39 1.30 10.30 7.64
C PHE A 39 2.03 10.80 6.38
N ALA A 40 2.47 9.89 5.52
CA ALA A 40 3.07 10.22 4.23
C ALA A 40 2.06 10.96 3.34
N ASP A 41 0.85 10.44 3.20
CA ASP A 41 -0.25 11.09 2.47
C ASP A 41 -0.62 12.44 3.06
N ARG A 42 -0.77 12.53 4.38
CA ARG A 42 -1.09 13.81 5.05
C ARG A 42 0.02 14.85 4.86
N TYR A 43 1.28 14.43 4.81
CA TYR A 43 2.39 15.33 4.49
C TYR A 43 2.36 15.75 3.02
N HIS A 44 2.20 14.79 2.12
CA HIS A 44 2.18 15.02 0.68
C HIS A 44 1.02 15.92 0.25
N LEU A 45 -0.16 15.72 0.85
CA LEU A 45 -1.33 16.56 0.63
C LEU A 45 -1.07 18.01 1.05
N ARG A 46 -0.47 18.23 2.22
CA ARG A 46 -0.18 19.60 2.70
C ARG A 46 0.89 20.30 1.88
N LYS A 47 1.84 19.55 1.32
CA LYS A 47 2.97 20.12 0.60
C LYS A 47 2.71 20.29 -0.90
N TYR A 48 1.97 19.38 -1.50
CA TYR A 48 1.80 19.25 -2.95
C TYR A 48 0.34 19.18 -3.40
N ALA A 49 -0.63 19.37 -2.48
CA ALA A 49 -2.06 19.32 -2.75
C ALA A 49 -2.54 18.00 -3.39
N SER A 50 -1.84 16.89 -3.14
CA SER A 50 -2.15 15.56 -3.69
C SER A 50 -1.77 14.45 -2.70
N LEU A 51 -2.49 13.33 -2.70
CA LEU A 51 -2.13 12.13 -1.95
C LEU A 51 -1.20 11.25 -2.79
N ILE A 52 -0.35 10.46 -2.13
CA ILE A 52 0.47 9.43 -2.76
C ILE A 52 -0.42 8.25 -3.18
N THR A 53 -1.30 7.80 -2.28
CA THR A 53 -2.15 6.61 -2.50
C THR A 53 -3.48 6.92 -3.17
N GLN A 54 -3.98 8.15 -3.01
CA GLN A 54 -5.37 8.53 -3.34
C GLN A 54 -6.42 7.64 -2.66
N ASP A 55 -6.10 7.09 -1.48
CA ASP A 55 -7.01 6.24 -0.70
C ASP A 55 -8.10 7.04 0.01
N ASP A 56 -9.23 6.37 0.24
CA ASP A 56 -10.34 6.89 1.01
C ASP A 56 -10.09 6.67 2.51
N TYR A 57 -9.92 7.78 3.23
CA TYR A 57 -9.63 7.74 4.66
C TYR A 57 -10.90 7.74 5.52
N MET A 58 -11.02 6.72 6.36
CA MET A 58 -12.12 6.56 7.31
C MET A 58 -11.64 6.80 8.74
N ALA A 59 -12.45 7.51 9.53
CA ALA A 59 -12.21 7.70 10.95
C ALA A 59 -12.57 6.41 11.72
N MET A 60 -11.57 5.70 12.23
CA MET A 60 -11.74 4.48 13.02
C MET A 60 -11.38 4.70 14.49
N LYS A 61 -11.69 3.72 15.35
CA LYS A 61 -11.42 3.77 16.81
C LYS A 61 -9.98 4.12 17.17
N LEU A 62 -9.00 3.67 16.38
CA LEU A 62 -7.56 3.92 16.60
C LEU A 62 -7.02 5.00 15.65
N GLY A 63 -7.87 5.95 15.27
CA GLY A 63 -7.55 7.04 14.35
C GLY A 63 -7.83 6.71 12.87
N PRO A 64 -7.48 7.62 11.96
CA PRO A 64 -7.77 7.49 10.53
C PRO A 64 -7.04 6.31 9.90
N VAL A 65 -7.68 5.70 8.90
CA VAL A 65 -7.22 4.52 8.19
C VAL A 65 -7.65 4.61 6.72
N GLY A 66 -6.72 4.40 5.79
CA GLY A 66 -7.02 4.22 4.37
C GLY A 66 -7.74 2.90 4.15
N SER A 67 -8.94 2.94 3.57
CA SER A 67 -9.82 1.78 3.44
C SER A 67 -9.19 0.70 2.57
N THR A 68 -8.70 1.08 1.39
CA THR A 68 -8.13 0.14 0.43
C THR A 68 -6.78 -0.38 0.92
N THR A 69 -5.94 0.51 1.46
CA THR A 69 -4.63 0.13 2.00
C THR A 69 -4.75 -0.88 3.14
N LYS A 70 -5.78 -0.75 3.98
CA LYS A 70 -6.05 -1.72 5.05
C LYS A 70 -6.39 -3.10 4.47
N ASN A 71 -7.22 -3.16 3.42
CA ASN A 71 -7.59 -4.43 2.78
C ASN A 71 -6.39 -5.09 2.09
N ILE A 72 -5.56 -4.28 1.42
CA ILE A 72 -4.28 -4.70 0.84
C ILE A 72 -3.38 -5.33 1.90
N LEU A 73 -3.06 -4.60 2.97
CA LEU A 73 -2.16 -5.08 4.02
C LEU A 73 -2.67 -6.32 4.75
N LYS A 74 -4.00 -6.51 4.81
CA LYS A 74 -4.61 -7.71 5.40
C LYS A 74 -4.72 -8.88 4.44
N ARG A 75 -4.34 -8.71 3.17
CA ARG A 75 -4.62 -9.66 2.07
C ARG A 75 -6.09 -10.10 2.09
N ASP A 76 -7.02 -9.14 2.11
CA ASP A 76 -8.45 -9.45 2.22
C ASP A 76 -8.97 -10.20 0.99
N ASP A 77 -9.39 -11.45 1.17
CA ASP A 77 -9.80 -12.34 0.07
C ASP A 77 -10.97 -11.77 -0.75
N VAL A 78 -11.92 -11.11 -0.09
CA VAL A 78 -13.09 -10.53 -0.75
C VAL A 78 -12.64 -9.37 -1.63
N PHE A 79 -11.82 -8.47 -1.12
CA PHE A 79 -11.24 -7.38 -1.88
C PHE A 79 -10.49 -7.89 -3.12
N PHE A 80 -9.60 -8.86 -2.96
CA PHE A 80 -8.79 -9.36 -4.09
C PHE A 80 -9.63 -10.14 -5.11
N LYS A 81 -10.65 -10.89 -4.66
CA LYS A 81 -11.60 -11.59 -5.54
C LYS A 81 -12.36 -10.66 -6.48
N TYR A 82 -12.66 -9.44 -6.03
CA TYR A 82 -13.36 -8.42 -6.83
C TYR A 82 -12.40 -7.41 -7.47
N SER A 83 -11.08 -7.58 -7.29
CA SER A 83 -10.05 -6.80 -7.97
C SER A 83 -9.56 -7.52 -9.24
N THR A 84 -8.65 -6.92 -10.00
CA THR A 84 -8.01 -7.58 -11.15
C THR A 84 -7.04 -8.67 -10.66
N GLU A 85 -6.89 -9.75 -11.44
CA GLU A 85 -5.89 -10.80 -11.14
C GLU A 85 -4.48 -10.20 -11.03
N GLU A 86 -4.15 -9.23 -11.91
CA GLU A 86 -2.89 -8.46 -11.87
C GLU A 86 -2.62 -7.80 -10.50
N ASN A 87 -3.65 -7.37 -9.77
CA ASN A 87 -3.46 -6.74 -8.46
C ASN A 87 -3.03 -7.75 -7.40
N ALA A 88 -3.55 -8.98 -7.45
CA ALA A 88 -3.16 -10.05 -6.54
C ALA A 88 -1.69 -10.43 -6.79
N ASP A 89 -1.32 -10.62 -8.04
CA ASP A 89 0.06 -10.94 -8.43
C ASP A 89 1.02 -9.80 -8.08
N TYR A 90 0.61 -8.55 -8.32
CA TYR A 90 1.42 -7.38 -7.97
C TYR A 90 1.56 -7.22 -6.45
N HIS A 91 0.53 -7.50 -5.67
CA HIS A 91 0.68 -7.56 -4.21
C HIS A 91 1.71 -8.61 -3.82
N ASP A 92 1.53 -9.84 -4.31
CA ASP A 92 2.35 -11.01 -3.94
C ASP A 92 3.77 -10.95 -4.53
N LYS A 93 4.04 -10.03 -5.46
CA LYS A 93 5.41 -9.72 -5.91
C LYS A 93 6.19 -8.89 -4.88
N TYR A 94 5.54 -8.00 -4.15
CA TYR A 94 6.22 -7.04 -3.28
C TYR A 94 6.01 -7.30 -1.79
N LEU A 95 4.83 -7.77 -1.38
CA LEU A 95 4.46 -7.94 0.01
C LEU A 95 4.12 -9.40 0.29
N LYS A 96 4.41 -9.84 1.51
CA LYS A 96 4.04 -11.18 2.00
C LYS A 96 3.50 -11.07 3.42
N ASN A 97 2.28 -11.53 3.64
CA ASN A 97 1.74 -11.68 4.99
C ASN A 97 2.42 -12.88 5.67
N VAL A 98 3.27 -12.60 6.67
CA VAL A 98 3.93 -13.64 7.46
C VAL A 98 2.93 -14.27 8.44
N ASN A 99 2.06 -13.44 9.00
CA ASN A 99 0.92 -13.84 9.83
C ASN A 99 -0.15 -12.74 9.77
N ALA A 100 -1.17 -12.84 10.63
CA ALA A 100 -2.29 -11.89 10.66
C ALA A 100 -1.90 -10.44 11.01
N LEU A 101 -0.70 -10.22 11.58
CA LEU A 101 -0.24 -8.93 12.07
C LEU A 101 1.04 -8.44 11.39
N GLU A 102 1.81 -9.32 10.77
CA GLU A 102 3.13 -9.01 10.24
C GLU A 102 3.23 -9.22 8.74
N ILE A 103 3.90 -8.27 8.09
CA ILE A 103 4.08 -8.20 6.65
C ILE A 103 5.57 -8.07 6.37
N ALA A 104 6.06 -8.91 5.48
CA ALA A 104 7.42 -8.86 4.96
C ALA A 104 7.45 -8.19 3.58
N ALA A 105 8.42 -7.31 3.38
CA ALA A 105 8.82 -6.85 2.05
C ALA A 105 9.60 -7.97 1.36
N GLN A 106 9.21 -8.31 0.14
CA GLN A 106 9.91 -9.31 -0.65
C GLN A 106 11.20 -8.73 -1.25
N GLU A 107 12.20 -9.60 -1.43
CA GLU A 107 13.35 -9.28 -2.24
C GLU A 107 12.92 -9.30 -3.70
N LEU A 108 13.20 -8.21 -4.41
CA LEU A 108 13.00 -8.16 -5.86
C LEU A 108 14.28 -8.67 -6.53
N PRO A 109 14.19 -9.33 -7.69
CA PRO A 109 15.37 -9.56 -8.52
C PRO A 109 16.06 -8.22 -8.82
N SER A 110 17.38 -8.28 -9.07
CA SER A 110 18.15 -7.09 -9.46
C SER A 110 17.47 -6.38 -10.64
N ALA A 111 17.46 -5.05 -10.62
CA ALA A 111 16.78 -4.20 -11.61
C ALA A 111 17.19 -4.49 -13.08
N ASP A 112 18.30 -5.19 -13.28
CA ASP A 112 18.81 -5.62 -14.58
C ASP A 112 17.93 -6.70 -15.28
N GLU A 113 16.89 -7.22 -14.61
CA GLU A 113 16.02 -8.29 -15.15
C GLU A 113 14.61 -7.83 -15.58
N GLU A 114 14.21 -6.57 -15.36
CA GLU A 114 12.83 -6.11 -15.64
C GLU A 114 12.66 -5.33 -16.97
N ASP A 115 13.73 -5.10 -17.73
CA ASP A 115 13.72 -4.32 -18.99
C ASP A 115 13.98 -5.15 -20.27
N VAL A 116 13.67 -6.46 -20.30
CA VAL A 116 13.77 -7.30 -21.52
C VAL A 116 12.40 -7.78 -22.02
#